data_AF-A0A9E5EK41-F1
#
_entry.id   AF-A0A9E5EK41-F1
#
_cell.length_a   1.000
_cell.length_b   1.000
_cell.length_c   1.000
_cell.angle_alpha   90.00
_cell.angle_beta   90.00
_cell.angle_gamma   90.00
#
_symmetry.space_group_name_H-M   'P 1'
#
loop_
_entity.id
_entity.type
_entity.pdbx_description
1 polymer ?
#
loop_
_entity_poly.entity_id
_entity_poly.type
_entity_poly.pdbx_seq_one_letter_code
_entity_poly.pdbx_strand_id
1 'polypeptide(L)'
;MSLSLDLVPYGGWAKAIRMRRDGWELVAPLEIGPRILRFGPIDGSNVLFENKEQMGKTASKEWMIYGGHRLWTAPENDQCYALDNDRVSFELLPEKGCRLTGEKNERFGWQKSIEILWNSDGLVQIEHRLMNSTGKTLPVSPWCLTVLNQGGVAFIPQPAYFPHPMDLPKGTKFSMDDYLPNRNL
;
A
#
# COMPACT_ATOMS: atom_id res chain seq x y z
N MET A 1 0.53 -21.47 14.55
CA MET A 1 -0.45 -20.87 15.48
C MET A 1 -1.61 -20.29 14.68
N SER A 2 -2.82 -20.21 15.25
CA SER A 2 -3.97 -19.59 14.56
C SER A 2 -3.79 -18.08 14.43
N LEU A 3 -4.22 -17.50 13.32
CA LEU A 3 -4.32 -16.05 13.16
C LEU A 3 -5.24 -15.44 14.22
N SER A 4 -4.73 -14.44 14.94
CA SER A 4 -5.52 -13.58 15.82
C SER A 4 -5.67 -12.20 15.20
N LEU A 5 -6.82 -11.57 15.46
CA LEU A 5 -7.13 -10.22 15.03
C LEU A 5 -7.79 -9.47 16.20
N ASP A 6 -7.28 -8.29 16.52
CA ASP A 6 -7.78 -7.44 17.60
C ASP A 6 -7.65 -5.95 17.26
N LEU A 7 -8.44 -5.12 17.95
CA LEU A 7 -8.38 -3.67 17.85
C LEU A 7 -7.50 -3.11 18.97
N VAL A 8 -6.51 -2.30 18.60
CA VAL A 8 -5.57 -1.69 19.55
C VAL A 8 -5.31 -0.23 19.23
N PRO A 9 -4.90 0.59 20.22
CA PRO A 9 -4.24 1.85 19.91
C PRO A 9 -2.89 1.58 19.24
N TYR A 10 -2.48 2.46 18.32
CA TYR A 10 -1.20 2.35 17.64
C TYR A 10 -0.65 3.73 17.30
N GLY A 11 0.58 4.01 17.73
CA GLY A 11 1.33 5.18 17.26
C GLY A 11 0.58 6.51 17.34
N GLY A 12 -0.17 6.75 18.43
CA GLY A 12 -0.95 7.96 18.65
C GLY A 12 -2.41 7.92 18.16
N TRP A 13 -2.80 6.94 17.36
CA TRP A 13 -4.20 6.67 17.03
C TRP A 13 -4.83 5.71 18.03
N ALA A 14 -6.11 5.90 18.33
CA ALA A 14 -6.87 5.10 19.28
C ALA A 14 -7.31 3.75 18.71
N LYS A 15 -7.46 3.63 17.38
CA LYS A 15 -7.92 2.39 16.74
C LYS A 15 -7.05 2.00 15.54
N ALA A 16 -6.52 0.79 15.62
CA ALA A 16 -5.84 0.08 14.55
C ALA A 16 -6.22 -1.41 14.61
N ILE A 17 -6.27 -2.05 13.45
CA ILE A 17 -6.35 -3.50 13.35
C ILE A 17 -4.97 -4.06 13.52
N ARG A 18 -4.84 -4.99 14.46
CA ARG A 18 -3.64 -5.79 14.65
C ARG A 18 -3.93 -7.23 14.29
N MET A 19 -3.09 -7.80 13.44
CA MET A 19 -3.11 -9.20 13.07
C MET A 19 -1.82 -9.86 13.57
N ARG A 20 -1.90 -11.07 14.12
CA ARG A 20 -0.72 -11.83 14.57
C ARG A 20 -0.80 -13.30 14.16
N ARG A 21 0.31 -13.83 13.67
CA ARG A 21 0.47 -15.25 13.32
C ARG A 21 1.95 -15.61 13.43
N ASP A 22 2.24 -16.77 14.02
CA ASP A 22 3.57 -17.41 14.03
C ASP A 22 4.73 -16.48 14.47
N GLY A 23 4.49 -15.67 15.50
CA GLY A 23 5.51 -14.75 16.04
C GLY A 23 5.66 -13.43 15.28
N TRP A 24 4.84 -13.19 14.24
CA TRP A 24 4.80 -11.95 13.47
C TRP A 24 3.54 -11.14 13.77
N GLU A 25 3.63 -9.84 13.50
CA GLU A 25 2.58 -8.85 13.69
C GLU A 25 2.47 -7.92 12.49
N LEU A 26 1.22 -7.61 12.13
CA LEU A 26 0.86 -6.57 11.17
C LEU A 26 -0.10 -5.59 11.84
N VAL A 27 0.10 -4.28 11.64
CA VAL A 27 -0.81 -3.24 12.17
C VAL A 27 -1.22 -2.26 11.09
N ALA A 28 -2.52 -2.03 10.97
CA ALA A 28 -3.15 -1.10 10.06
C ALA A 28 -4.06 -0.11 10.82
N PRO A 29 -3.77 1.20 10.83
CA PRO A 29 -4.59 2.19 11.51
C PRO A 29 -5.98 2.30 10.87
N LEU A 30 -6.99 2.61 11.69
CA LEU A 30 -8.36 2.83 11.23
C LEU A 30 -8.73 4.32 11.10
N GLU A 31 -7.87 5.21 11.56
CA GLU A 31 -8.11 6.65 11.59
C GLU A 31 -7.48 7.41 10.43
N ILE A 32 -6.64 6.74 9.64
CA ILE A 32 -6.02 7.24 8.41
C ILE A 32 -5.89 6.08 7.41
N GLY A 33 -5.89 6.35 6.10
CA GLY A 33 -5.52 5.36 5.08
C GLY A 33 -6.52 5.20 3.92
N PRO A 34 -6.61 3.99 3.32
CA PRO A 34 -6.12 2.69 3.80
C PRO A 34 -4.60 2.53 3.72
N ARG A 35 -3.99 1.97 4.79
CA ARG A 35 -2.54 1.72 4.87
C ARG A 35 -2.21 0.64 5.90
N ILE A 36 -1.00 0.08 5.80
CA ILE A 36 -0.39 -0.79 6.81
C ILE A 36 0.86 -0.05 7.33
N LEU A 37 0.95 0.20 8.63
CA LEU A 37 2.09 0.91 9.22
C LEU A 37 3.13 -0.02 9.82
N ARG A 38 2.73 -1.22 10.23
CA ARG A 38 3.64 -2.20 10.82
C ARG A 38 3.58 -3.54 10.12
N PHE A 39 4.76 -4.10 9.89
CA PHE A 39 4.96 -5.51 9.65
C PHE A 39 6.32 -5.91 10.24
N GLY A 40 6.34 -6.90 11.13
CA GLY A 40 7.57 -7.35 11.77
C GLY A 40 7.33 -8.41 12.86
N PRO A 41 8.39 -8.93 13.50
CA PRO A 41 8.25 -9.82 14.64
C PRO A 41 7.48 -9.15 15.79
N ILE A 42 6.73 -9.95 16.55
CA ILE A 42 6.14 -9.52 17.83
C ILE A 42 7.28 -9.05 18.75
N ASP A 43 7.11 -7.89 19.36
CA ASP A 43 8.10 -7.22 20.22
C ASP A 43 9.44 -6.92 19.52
N GLY A 44 9.50 -7.06 18.19
CA GLY A 44 10.65 -6.77 17.36
C GLY A 44 10.56 -5.45 16.61
N SER A 45 11.61 -5.15 15.84
CA SER A 45 11.66 -3.99 14.97
C SER A 45 10.63 -4.07 13.84
N ASN A 46 10.06 -2.91 13.50
CA ASN A 46 9.22 -2.79 12.32
C ASN A 46 10.09 -2.79 11.05
N VAL A 47 9.70 -3.59 10.06
CA VAL A 47 10.35 -3.61 8.74
C VAL A 47 9.94 -2.39 7.91
N LEU A 48 8.72 -1.89 8.14
CA LEU A 48 8.20 -0.70 7.48
C LEU A 48 8.72 0.57 8.18
N PHE A 49 8.92 1.63 7.39
CA PHE A 49 9.25 2.95 7.92
C PHE A 49 8.02 3.59 8.57
N GLU A 50 8.24 4.27 9.69
CA GLU A 50 7.24 5.08 10.38
C GLU A 50 7.78 6.50 10.57
N ASN A 51 7.09 7.48 10.02
CA ASN A 51 7.44 8.88 10.24
C ASN A 51 6.95 9.33 11.61
N LYS A 52 7.82 9.23 12.61
CA LYS A 52 7.54 9.58 14.02
C LYS A 52 6.92 10.96 14.21
N GLU A 53 7.27 11.95 13.39
CA GLU A 53 6.74 13.32 13.49
C GLU A 53 5.29 13.44 12.98
N GLN A 54 4.81 12.44 12.24
CA GLN A 54 3.47 12.41 11.65
C GLN A 54 2.55 11.40 12.34
N MET A 55 3.10 10.52 13.17
CA MET A 55 2.33 9.53 13.94
C MET A 55 1.26 10.21 14.80
N GLY A 56 0.05 9.65 14.81
CA GLY A 56 -1.09 10.15 15.57
C GLY A 56 -1.80 11.36 14.95
N LYS A 57 -1.27 11.96 13.88
CA LYS A 57 -1.92 13.09 13.21
C LYS A 57 -3.10 12.62 12.36
N THR A 58 -4.23 13.31 12.50
CA THR A 58 -5.46 13.12 11.70
C THR A 58 -5.91 14.47 11.13
N ALA A 59 -6.79 14.45 10.11
CA ALA A 59 -7.42 15.65 9.54
C ALA A 59 -6.44 16.79 9.17
N SER A 60 -5.21 16.43 8.77
CA SER A 60 -4.22 17.39 8.27
C SER A 60 -4.73 18.05 6.98
N LYS A 61 -4.42 19.33 6.80
CA LYS A 61 -4.67 20.05 5.54
C LYS A 61 -3.60 19.79 4.48
N GLU A 62 -2.47 19.22 4.90
CA GLU A 62 -1.33 18.91 4.05
C GLU A 62 -1.16 17.40 3.93
N TRP A 63 -0.65 16.96 2.78
CA TRP A 63 -0.31 15.57 2.55
C TRP A 63 0.79 15.12 3.51
N MET A 64 0.63 13.91 4.04
CA MET A 64 1.57 13.29 4.96
C MET A 64 1.97 11.92 4.42
N ILE A 65 3.27 11.62 4.55
CA ILE A 65 3.78 10.32 4.16
C ILE A 65 3.32 9.23 5.13
N TYR A 66 3.36 9.51 6.44
CA TYR A 66 3.25 8.60 7.60
C TYR A 66 4.19 7.38 7.58
N GLY A 67 4.56 6.88 6.40
CA GLY A 67 5.32 5.65 6.18
C GLY A 67 4.42 4.48 5.81
N GLY A 68 4.94 3.27 6.02
CA GLY A 68 4.18 2.05 5.80
C GLY A 68 3.98 1.66 4.33
N HIS A 69 2.95 0.86 4.11
CA HIS A 69 2.46 0.43 2.82
C HIS A 69 1.11 1.08 2.51
N ARG A 70 0.93 1.62 1.29
CA ARG A 70 -0.28 2.35 0.88
C ARG A 70 -0.60 2.18 -0.61
N LEU A 71 -1.87 2.45 -0.95
CA LEU A 71 -2.35 2.50 -2.33
C LEU A 71 -2.30 3.94 -2.88
N TRP A 72 -1.53 4.11 -3.94
CA TRP A 72 -1.33 5.33 -4.72
C TRP A 72 -2.07 5.24 -6.07
N THR A 73 -1.97 6.28 -6.89
CA THR A 73 -2.51 6.30 -8.26
C THR A 73 -1.48 6.84 -9.23
N ALA A 74 -1.40 6.25 -10.42
CA ALA A 74 -0.61 6.74 -11.55
C ALA A 74 -1.53 7.35 -12.63
N PRO A 75 -1.04 8.28 -13.47
CA PRO A 75 0.30 8.89 -13.41
C PRO A 75 0.47 9.79 -12.17
N GLU A 76 1.71 10.11 -11.81
CA GLU A 76 1.99 10.99 -10.67
C GLU A 76 1.55 12.42 -10.99
N ASN A 77 0.58 12.94 -10.23
CA ASN A 77 0.00 14.28 -10.36
C ASN A 77 -0.79 14.64 -9.07
N ASP A 78 -1.47 15.78 -9.02
CA ASP A 78 -2.24 16.23 -7.84
C ASP A 78 -3.20 15.18 -7.25
N GLN A 79 -3.77 14.28 -8.09
CA GLN A 79 -4.65 13.22 -7.62
C GLN A 79 -3.95 12.26 -6.67
N CYS A 80 -2.69 11.98 -6.94
CA CYS A 80 -1.95 10.97 -6.20
C CYS A 80 -1.48 11.48 -4.84
N TYR A 81 -1.37 12.82 -4.70
CA TYR A 81 -1.13 13.54 -3.44
C TYR A 81 -2.42 13.91 -2.68
N ALA A 82 -3.58 13.42 -3.13
CA ALA A 82 -4.81 13.57 -2.37
C ALA A 82 -4.63 13.05 -0.93
N LEU A 83 -5.22 13.77 0.03
CA LEU A 83 -5.13 13.42 1.44
C LEU A 83 -5.74 12.04 1.67
N ASP A 84 -5.02 11.20 2.41
CA ASP A 84 -5.42 9.86 2.83
C ASP A 84 -5.32 9.73 4.36
N ASN A 85 -5.87 10.74 5.03
CA ASN A 85 -5.87 10.93 6.48
C ASN A 85 -7.28 10.93 7.10
N ASP A 86 -8.24 10.41 6.34
CA ASP A 86 -9.59 10.12 6.77
C ASP A 86 -9.69 8.71 7.37
N ARG A 87 -10.76 8.48 8.13
CA ARG A 87 -11.05 7.17 8.70
C ARG A 87 -11.27 6.13 7.60
N VAL A 88 -10.94 4.89 7.92
CA VAL A 88 -11.18 3.76 7.03
C VAL A 88 -12.20 2.83 7.67
N SER A 89 -13.15 2.35 6.88
CA SER A 89 -14.05 1.29 7.32
C SER A 89 -13.30 -0.05 7.33
N PHE A 90 -13.72 -0.91 8.25
CA PHE A 90 -13.11 -2.21 8.48
C PHE A 90 -14.17 -3.30 8.37
N GLU A 91 -13.89 -4.32 7.57
CA GLU A 91 -14.71 -5.50 7.38
C GLU A 91 -13.86 -6.75 7.63
N LEU A 92 -14.39 -7.71 8.41
CA LEU A 92 -13.79 -9.03 8.57
C LEU A 92 -14.15 -9.92 7.37
N LEU A 93 -13.16 -10.60 6.80
CA LEU A 93 -13.37 -11.53 5.69
C LEU A 93 -13.48 -12.99 6.19
N PRO A 94 -14.14 -13.89 5.44
CA PRO A 94 -14.41 -15.28 5.85
C PRO A 94 -13.18 -16.09 6.29
N GLU A 95 -12.00 -15.78 5.75
CA GLU A 95 -10.73 -16.46 6.04
C GLU A 95 -9.89 -15.80 7.15
N LYS A 96 -10.54 -15.02 8.03
CA LYS A 96 -9.87 -14.20 9.07
C LYS A 96 -8.94 -13.11 8.52
N GLY A 97 -9.09 -12.76 7.24
CA GLY A 97 -8.54 -11.53 6.68
C GLY A 97 -9.38 -10.32 7.05
N CYS A 98 -8.99 -9.17 6.52
CA CYS A 98 -9.78 -7.95 6.62
C CYS A 98 -9.74 -7.13 5.35
N ARG A 99 -10.78 -6.31 5.14
CA ARG A 99 -10.82 -5.26 4.15
C ARG A 99 -10.83 -3.91 4.85
N LEU A 100 -9.95 -3.03 4.40
CA LEU A 100 -9.90 -1.62 4.78
C LEU A 100 -10.34 -0.79 3.59
N THR A 101 -11.40 0.01 3.76
CA THR A 101 -11.91 0.86 2.68
C THR A 101 -11.86 2.31 3.13
N GLY A 102 -11.13 3.14 2.38
CA GLY A 102 -11.09 4.58 2.62
C GLY A 102 -12.36 5.27 2.14
N GLU A 103 -12.53 6.50 2.58
CA GLU A 103 -13.58 7.37 2.07
C GLU A 103 -13.45 7.57 0.55
N LYS A 104 -14.59 7.82 -0.10
CA LYS A 104 -14.61 8.17 -1.51
C LYS A 104 -13.96 9.54 -1.67
N ASN A 105 -12.98 9.63 -2.57
CA ASN A 105 -12.42 10.91 -2.93
C ASN A 105 -13.37 11.63 -3.89
N GLU A 106 -14.19 12.56 -3.40
CA GLU A 106 -15.17 13.28 -4.23
C GLU A 106 -14.50 14.19 -5.28
N ARG A 107 -13.30 14.71 -5.00
CA ARG A 107 -12.56 15.57 -5.94
C ARG A 107 -12.10 14.81 -7.19
N PHE A 108 -11.64 13.57 -7.01
CA PHE A 108 -10.99 12.79 -8.06
C PHE A 108 -11.79 11.54 -8.47
N GLY A 109 -12.89 11.25 -7.78
CA GLY A 109 -13.87 10.25 -8.20
C GLY A 109 -13.49 8.79 -7.96
N TRP A 110 -12.43 8.52 -7.21
CA TRP A 110 -12.01 7.16 -6.87
C TRP A 110 -12.24 6.82 -5.40
N GLN A 111 -12.34 5.54 -5.10
CA GLN A 111 -12.26 5.01 -3.74
C GLN A 111 -11.20 3.90 -3.69
N LYS A 112 -10.42 3.88 -2.61
CA LYS A 112 -9.34 2.91 -2.41
C LYS A 112 -9.71 1.91 -1.32
N SER A 113 -9.38 0.65 -1.55
CA SER A 113 -9.41 -0.37 -0.52
C SER A 113 -8.20 -1.30 -0.59
N ILE A 114 -7.89 -1.88 0.56
CA ILE A 114 -6.84 -2.88 0.74
C ILE A 114 -7.46 -4.07 1.46
N GLU A 115 -7.37 -5.25 0.87
CA GLU A 115 -7.68 -6.53 1.52
C GLU A 115 -6.38 -7.19 1.99
N ILE A 116 -6.40 -7.67 3.22
CA ILE A 116 -5.25 -8.29 3.88
C ILE A 116 -5.65 -9.71 4.25
N LEU A 117 -5.01 -10.69 3.63
CA LEU A 117 -5.16 -12.10 3.93
C LEU A 117 -3.83 -12.64 4.46
N TRP A 118 -3.85 -13.26 5.63
CA TRP A 118 -2.66 -13.86 6.22
C TRP A 118 -2.78 -15.38 6.22
N ASN A 119 -2.16 -15.97 5.20
CA ASN A 119 -2.19 -17.38 4.91
C ASN A 119 -1.46 -18.20 5.98
N SER A 120 -1.81 -19.47 6.08
CA SER A 120 -1.22 -20.41 7.04
C SER A 120 0.22 -20.80 6.73
N ASP A 121 0.70 -20.55 5.51
CA ASP A 121 2.09 -20.73 5.10
C ASP A 121 2.99 -19.54 5.50
N GLY A 122 2.40 -18.53 6.14
CA GLY A 122 3.09 -17.32 6.58
C GLY A 122 3.02 -16.16 5.59
N LEU A 123 2.54 -16.37 4.35
CA LEU A 123 2.43 -15.30 3.36
C LEU A 123 1.30 -14.33 3.73
N VAL A 124 1.60 -13.03 3.65
CA VAL A 124 0.61 -11.96 3.72
C VAL A 124 0.30 -11.51 2.31
N GLN A 125 -0.89 -11.86 1.83
CA GLN A 125 -1.41 -11.37 0.57
C GLN A 125 -2.13 -10.03 0.82
N ILE A 126 -1.75 -9.03 0.02
CA ILE A 126 -2.35 -7.70 0.02
C ILE A 126 -2.96 -7.50 -1.35
N GLU A 127 -4.29 -7.38 -1.41
CA GLU A 127 -5.01 -7.07 -2.64
C GLU A 127 -5.48 -5.61 -2.62
N HIS A 128 -5.08 -4.85 -3.64
CA HIS A 128 -5.44 -3.45 -3.80
C HIS A 128 -6.60 -3.32 -4.77
N ARG A 129 -7.63 -2.56 -4.38
CA ARG A 129 -8.70 -2.18 -5.30
C ARG A 129 -8.82 -0.67 -5.40
N LEU A 130 -8.96 -0.20 -6.63
CA LEU A 130 -9.29 1.18 -6.95
C LEU A 130 -10.64 1.18 -7.68
N MET A 131 -11.67 1.66 -7.00
CA MET A 131 -13.01 1.75 -7.57
C MET A 131 -13.19 3.11 -8.22
N ASN A 132 -13.58 3.11 -9.50
CA ASN A 132 -14.06 4.30 -10.18
C ASN A 132 -15.52 4.54 -9.77
N SER A 133 -15.72 5.53 -8.91
CA SER A 133 -17.04 5.90 -8.41
C SER A 133 -17.70 6.98 -9.27
N THR A 134 -17.14 7.26 -10.45
CA THR A 134 -17.71 8.15 -11.45
C THR A 134 -18.41 7.34 -12.53
N GLY A 135 -19.50 7.88 -13.10
CA GLY A 135 -20.15 7.30 -14.27
C GLY A 135 -19.39 7.50 -15.58
N LYS A 136 -18.09 7.83 -15.53
CA LYS A 136 -17.24 8.17 -16.69
C LYS A 136 -15.91 7.45 -16.58
N THR A 137 -15.17 7.35 -17.67
CA THR A 137 -13.81 6.82 -17.64
C THR A 137 -12.91 7.67 -16.76
N LEU A 138 -12.18 7.02 -15.84
CA LEU A 138 -11.17 7.63 -15.00
C LEU A 138 -9.78 7.14 -15.46
N PRO A 139 -8.93 8.00 -16.05
CA PRO A 139 -7.66 7.59 -16.66
C PRO A 139 -6.55 7.42 -15.62
N VAL A 140 -6.71 6.45 -14.74
CA VAL A 140 -5.84 6.24 -13.57
C VAL A 140 -5.46 4.77 -13.46
N SER A 141 -4.28 4.48 -12.94
CA SER A 141 -3.82 3.12 -12.66
C SER A 141 -3.50 2.96 -11.18
N PRO A 142 -3.77 1.79 -10.56
CA PRO A 142 -3.32 1.50 -9.21
C PRO A 142 -1.79 1.44 -9.18
N TRP A 143 -1.19 2.10 -8.20
CA TRP A 143 0.25 2.05 -7.95
C TRP A 143 0.45 1.89 -6.45
N CYS A 144 1.19 0.89 -5.99
CA CYS A 144 1.36 0.64 -4.56
C CYS A 144 2.75 1.07 -4.11
N LEU A 145 2.83 1.66 -2.92
CA LEU A 145 4.08 2.13 -2.34
C LEU A 145 4.33 1.41 -1.02
N THR A 146 5.53 0.85 -0.85
CA THR A 146 6.02 0.28 0.41
C THR A 146 7.25 1.06 0.83
N VAL A 147 7.14 1.83 1.92
CA VAL A 147 8.27 2.55 2.50
C VAL A 147 8.92 1.66 3.56
N LEU A 148 10.10 1.14 3.26
CA LEU A 148 10.87 0.27 4.16
C LEU A 148 11.72 1.12 5.11
N ASN A 149 11.98 0.57 6.31
CA ASN A 149 12.90 1.18 7.25
C ASN A 149 14.35 1.13 6.73
N GLN A 150 15.19 1.99 7.28
CA GLN A 150 16.59 2.16 6.84
C GLN A 150 17.47 0.97 7.26
N GLY A 151 18.59 0.77 6.58
CA GLY A 151 19.60 -0.23 6.93
C GLY A 151 19.37 -1.64 6.35
N GLY A 152 18.34 -1.82 5.53
CA GLY A 152 18.09 -3.05 4.78
C GLY A 152 18.92 -3.17 3.49
N VAL A 153 18.85 -4.35 2.86
CA VAL A 153 19.43 -4.63 1.54
C VAL A 153 18.30 -4.98 0.58
N ALA A 154 18.30 -4.38 -0.61
CA ALA A 154 17.34 -4.68 -1.66
C ALA A 154 17.95 -5.64 -2.69
N PHE A 155 17.26 -6.74 -2.94
CA PHE A 155 17.56 -7.65 -4.05
C PHE A 155 16.51 -7.43 -5.13
N ILE A 156 16.93 -6.87 -6.27
CA ILE A 156 16.04 -6.59 -7.39
C ILE A 156 16.49 -7.50 -8.54
N PRO A 157 15.77 -8.61 -8.80
CA PRO A 157 16.09 -9.45 -9.95
C PRO A 157 15.91 -8.61 -11.21
N GLN A 158 16.97 -8.53 -12.02
CA GLN A 158 16.91 -7.87 -13.31
C GLN A 158 16.60 -8.93 -14.38
N PRO A 159 15.69 -8.65 -15.32
CA PRO A 159 15.58 -9.47 -16.52
C PRO A 159 16.88 -9.39 -17.33
N ALA A 160 17.05 -10.31 -18.28
CA ALA A 160 18.12 -10.17 -19.27
C ALA A 160 17.92 -8.86 -20.05
N TYR A 161 19.03 -8.18 -20.34
CA TYR A 161 19.01 -6.90 -21.06
C TYR A 161 18.29 -7.01 -22.41
N PHE A 162 17.38 -6.06 -22.66
CA PHE A 162 16.81 -5.80 -23.97
C PHE A 162 16.79 -4.28 -24.25
N PRO A 163 17.04 -3.81 -25.47
CA PRO A 163 16.95 -2.38 -25.79
C PRO A 163 15.55 -1.85 -25.51
N HIS A 164 15.45 -0.68 -24.88
CA HIS A 164 14.16 -0.05 -24.63
C HIS A 164 13.46 0.26 -25.98
N PRO A 165 12.13 0.09 -26.11
CA PRO A 165 11.41 0.29 -27.37
C PRO A 165 11.64 1.65 -28.05
N MET A 166 11.89 2.69 -27.26
CA MET A 166 12.18 4.05 -27.76
C MET A 166 13.56 4.17 -28.42
N ASP A 167 14.48 3.26 -28.13
CA ASP A 167 15.83 3.24 -28.69
C ASP A 167 15.91 2.37 -29.96
N LEU A 168 14.83 1.66 -30.30
CA LEU A 168 14.75 0.83 -31.51
C LEU A 168 14.59 1.68 -32.77
N PRO A 169 15.10 1.23 -33.92
CA PRO A 169 14.87 1.91 -35.20
C PRO A 169 13.39 2.16 -35.46
N LYS A 170 13.06 3.31 -36.08
CA LYS A 170 11.68 3.66 -36.42
C LYS A 170 11.01 2.55 -37.23
N GLY A 171 9.83 2.10 -36.80
CA GLY A 171 9.08 1.01 -37.44
C GLY A 171 9.38 -0.39 -36.89
N THR A 172 10.31 -0.51 -35.94
CA THR A 172 10.51 -1.77 -35.19
C THR A 172 9.26 -2.08 -34.38
N LYS A 173 8.76 -3.31 -34.52
CA LYS A 173 7.64 -3.78 -33.70
C LYS A 173 8.16 -4.07 -32.29
N PHE A 174 7.40 -3.64 -31.29
CA PHE A 174 7.64 -3.95 -29.88
C PHE A 174 6.32 -4.36 -29.24
N SER A 175 6.42 -5.07 -28.12
CA SER A 175 5.33 -5.42 -27.23
C SER A 175 5.34 -4.52 -25.99
N MET A 176 4.27 -4.54 -25.20
CA MET A 176 4.25 -3.80 -23.93
C MET A 176 5.26 -4.37 -22.91
N ASP A 177 5.61 -5.65 -23.05
CA ASP A 177 6.59 -6.33 -22.19
C ASP A 177 8.00 -5.77 -22.37
N ASP A 178 8.29 -5.16 -23.53
CA ASP A 178 9.59 -4.54 -23.81
C ASP A 178 9.80 -3.22 -23.03
N TYR A 179 8.75 -2.64 -22.43
CA TYR A 179 8.83 -1.46 -21.56
C TYR A 179 9.11 -1.77 -20.08
N LEU A 180 9.16 -3.05 -19.69
CA LEU A 180 9.54 -3.46 -18.35
C LEU A 180 11.02 -3.09 -18.08
N PRO A 181 11.45 -2.95 -16.80
CA PRO A 181 12.69 -2.27 -16.47
C PRO A 181 13.90 -3.02 -17.04
N ASN A 182 14.33 -2.53 -18.21
CA ASN A 182 15.54 -2.90 -18.90
C ASN A 182 16.44 -1.67 -18.88
N ARG A 183 17.43 -1.66 -17.98
CA ARG A 183 18.43 -0.59 -17.98
C ARG A 183 19.82 -1.14 -17.73
N ASN A 184 20.74 -0.52 -18.46
CA ASN A 184 22.19 -0.71 -18.44
C ASN A 184 22.77 -0.67 -17.02
N LEU A 185 23.78 -1.51 -16.79
CA LEU A 185 24.95 -1.19 -15.98
C LEU A 185 26.15 -1.07 -16.92
#